data_AF-A0A7S2WF06-F1
#
_entry.id   AF-A0A7S2WF06-F1
#
_cell.length_a   1.000
_cell.length_b   1.000
_cell.length_c   1.000
_cell.angle_alpha   90.00
_cell.angle_beta   90.00
_cell.angle_gamma   90.00
#
_symmetry.space_group_name_H-M   'P 1'
#
loop_
_entity.id
_entity.type
_entity.pdbx_description
1 polymer ?
#
loop_
_entity_poly.entity_id
_entity_poly.type
_entity_poly.pdbx_seq_one_letter_code
_entity_poly.pdbx_strand_id
1 'polypeptide(L)'
;SFYGHRPGYEKVTYDDGEEKLEPVQRYVIPPAVFQKYRMRRDTGKGLRELWLSNQQLPILPGQIGTLLNLRTLGLANNRIRELPDELFNLKRLERLILTNNNVECLPDRFRELKSMKELFLDKNNLTEFPAVICDL
;
A
#
# COMPACT_ATOMS: atom_id res chain seq x y z
N SER A 1 26.31 -18.67 -16.56
CA SER A 1 25.29 -19.40 -15.79
C SER A 1 24.28 -18.39 -15.27
N PHE A 2 23.05 -18.45 -15.78
CA PHE A 2 22.00 -17.45 -15.56
C PHE A 2 21.32 -17.67 -14.20
N TYR A 3 21.76 -16.98 -13.16
CA TYR A 3 20.94 -16.74 -11.97
C TYR A 3 20.40 -15.32 -12.04
N GLY A 4 19.33 -15.18 -12.82
CA GLY A 4 18.55 -13.96 -12.89
C GLY A 4 18.00 -13.59 -11.52
N HIS A 5 17.95 -12.29 -11.24
CA HIS A 5 17.14 -11.68 -10.20
C HIS A 5 15.80 -12.41 -10.09
N ARG A 6 15.60 -13.20 -9.03
CA ARG A 6 14.26 -13.63 -8.62
C ARG A 6 13.69 -12.52 -7.73
N PRO A 7 12.72 -11.73 -8.20
CA PRO A 7 12.10 -10.71 -7.37
C PRO A 7 11.48 -11.37 -6.12
N GLY A 8 11.78 -10.87 -4.93
CA GLY A 8 11.22 -11.38 -3.67
C GLY A 8 12.15 -12.26 -2.83
N TYR A 9 13.41 -12.43 -3.21
CA TYR A 9 14.45 -13.07 -2.40
C TYR A 9 15.58 -12.09 -2.15
N GLU A 10 16.12 -12.08 -0.93
CA GLU A 10 17.35 -11.37 -0.59
C GLU A 10 18.43 -12.35 -0.18
N LYS A 11 19.68 -11.95 -0.40
CA LYS A 11 20.85 -12.74 -0.02
C LYS A 11 21.14 -12.45 1.44
N VAL A 12 21.00 -13.46 2.28
CA VAL A 12 21.30 -13.41 3.72
C VAL A 12 22.61 -14.15 3.95
N THR A 13 23.52 -13.52 4.70
CA THR A 13 24.76 -14.14 5.16
C THR A 13 24.59 -14.54 6.62
N TYR A 14 24.80 -15.81 6.93
CA TYR A 14 24.72 -16.36 8.28
C TYR A 14 26.07 -16.28 9.00
N ASP A 15 26.07 -16.46 10.31
CA ASP A 15 27.26 -16.33 11.18
C ASP A 15 28.37 -17.35 10.84
N ASP A 16 28.03 -18.46 10.19
CA ASP A 16 28.97 -19.47 9.68
C ASP A 16 29.55 -19.10 8.29
N GLY A 17 29.16 -17.95 7.73
CA GLY A 17 29.58 -17.47 6.43
C GLY A 17 28.79 -18.07 5.26
N GLU A 18 27.76 -18.89 5.52
CA GLU A 18 26.88 -19.37 4.46
C GLU A 18 26.04 -18.22 3.89
N GLU A 19 25.94 -18.17 2.56
CA GLU A 19 25.09 -17.21 1.86
C GLU A 19 23.89 -17.94 1.24
N LYS A 20 22.69 -17.59 1.68
CA LYS A 20 21.45 -18.20 1.17
C LYS A 20 20.49 -17.14 0.66
N LEU A 21 19.75 -17.49 -0.38
CA LEU A 21 18.61 -16.70 -0.84
C LEU A 21 17.41 -17.04 0.03
N GLU A 22 17.07 -16.16 0.95
CA GLU A 22 15.87 -16.27 1.78
C GLU A 22 14.76 -15.39 1.18
N PRO A 23 13.48 -15.81 1.26
CA PRO A 23 12.38 -14.94 0.87
C PRO A 23 12.39 -13.72 1.79
N VAL A 24 12.31 -12.52 1.19
CA VAL A 24 12.25 -11.27 1.97
C VAL A 24 11.08 -11.40 2.96
N GLN A 25 11.32 -11.26 4.25
CA GLN A 25 10.27 -11.24 5.29
C GLN A 25 9.44 -9.94 5.24
N ARG A 26 9.13 -9.43 4.04
CA ARG A 26 8.01 -8.52 3.85
C ARG A 26 6.77 -9.38 4.03
N TYR A 27 5.90 -9.00 4.97
CA TYR A 27 4.60 -9.60 5.15
C TYR A 27 3.83 -9.47 3.83
N VAL A 28 3.96 -10.46 2.96
CA VAL A 28 3.22 -10.54 1.71
C VAL A 28 1.81 -10.79 2.17
N ILE A 29 0.96 -9.76 2.08
CA ILE A 29 -0.48 -9.93 2.21
C ILE A 29 -0.84 -11.14 1.33
N PRO A 30 -1.24 -12.29 1.90
CA PRO A 30 -1.48 -13.46 1.10
C PRO A 30 -2.49 -13.09 0.02
N PRO A 31 -2.36 -13.58 -1.23
CA PRO A 31 -3.41 -13.40 -2.24
C PRO A 31 -4.81 -13.74 -1.69
N ALA A 32 -4.86 -14.65 -0.71
CA ALA A 32 -6.03 -15.00 0.06
C ALA A 32 -6.69 -13.85 0.85
N VAL A 33 -6.01 -12.76 1.23
CA VAL A 33 -6.63 -11.55 1.80
C VAL A 33 -7.48 -10.84 0.75
N PHE A 34 -6.98 -10.71 -0.48
CA PHE A 34 -7.76 -10.19 -1.61
C PHE A 34 -8.93 -11.12 -1.97
N GLN A 35 -8.79 -12.43 -1.76
CA GLN A 35 -9.87 -13.41 -1.96
C GLN A 35 -10.87 -13.45 -0.79
N LYS A 36 -10.42 -13.29 0.46
CA LYS A 36 -11.23 -13.35 1.71
C LYS A 36 -12.10 -12.11 1.89
N TYR A 37 -11.61 -10.94 1.49
CA TYR A 37 -12.40 -9.71 1.46
C TYR A 37 -13.22 -9.56 0.18
N ARG A 38 -13.53 -10.69 -0.47
CA ARG A 38 -14.61 -10.94 -1.42
C ARG A 38 -15.05 -9.65 -2.11
N MET A 39 -14.36 -9.31 -3.21
CA MET A 39 -14.75 -8.33 -4.22
C MET A 39 -16.27 -8.21 -4.26
N ARG A 40 -16.85 -7.29 -3.47
CA ARG A 40 -18.31 -7.14 -3.38
C ARG A 40 -18.69 -6.51 -4.69
N ARG A 41 -19.05 -7.36 -5.67
CA ARG A 41 -19.44 -7.03 -7.05
C ARG A 41 -18.25 -6.85 -7.99
N ASP A 42 -17.66 -7.97 -8.42
CA ASP A 42 -17.23 -8.04 -9.82
C ASP A 42 -18.48 -8.11 -10.69
N THR A 43 -19.08 -6.95 -10.93
CA THR A 43 -20.13 -6.75 -11.93
C THR A 43 -19.49 -6.11 -13.17
N GLY A 44 -18.42 -6.68 -13.73
CA GLY A 44 -17.84 -6.24 -15.01
C GLY A 44 -17.41 -4.77 -15.11
N LYS A 45 -17.35 -4.03 -14.00
CA LYS A 45 -17.18 -2.55 -13.93
C LYS A 45 -15.92 -2.12 -13.17
N GLY A 46 -15.06 -3.06 -12.81
CA GLY A 46 -13.83 -2.82 -12.03
C GLY A 46 -14.12 -2.50 -10.56
N LEU A 47 -13.20 -2.90 -9.67
CA LEU A 47 -13.31 -2.61 -8.24
C LEU A 47 -13.23 -1.10 -7.99
N ARG A 48 -14.24 -0.53 -7.32
CA ARG A 48 -14.33 0.91 -7.01
C ARG A 48 -14.03 1.24 -5.56
N GLU A 49 -14.27 0.30 -4.66
CA GLU A 49 -14.10 0.52 -3.22
C GLU A 49 -13.40 -0.69 -2.61
N LEU A 50 -12.38 -0.44 -1.80
CA LEU A 50 -11.63 -1.47 -1.09
C LEU A 50 -11.46 -1.04 0.37
N TRP A 51 -11.85 -1.94 1.27
CA TRP A 51 -11.81 -1.71 2.71
C TRP A 51 -10.95 -2.80 3.37
N LEU A 52 -9.82 -2.38 3.93
CA LEU A 52 -8.80 -3.22 4.56
C LEU A 52 -8.50 -2.74 5.99
N SER A 53 -9.51 -2.22 6.69
CA SER A 53 -9.35 -1.72 8.05
C SER A 53 -9.12 -2.84 9.07
N ASN A 54 -8.38 -2.56 10.15
CA ASN A 54 -8.10 -3.49 11.26
C ASN A 54 -7.37 -4.77 10.83
N GLN A 55 -6.44 -4.68 9.88
CA GLN A 55 -5.70 -5.83 9.33
C GLN A 55 -4.26 -5.92 9.86
N GLN A 56 -3.85 -5.02 10.76
CA GLN A 56 -2.49 -4.92 11.29
C GLN A 56 -1.43 -4.83 10.19
N LEU A 57 -1.78 -4.27 9.02
CA LEU A 57 -0.89 -4.24 7.86
C LEU A 57 0.29 -3.31 8.15
N PRO A 58 1.54 -3.81 8.13
CA PRO A 58 2.71 -2.95 8.26
C PRO A 58 3.00 -2.18 6.98
N ILE A 59 2.62 -2.76 5.82
CA ILE A 59 2.81 -2.19 4.49
C ILE A 59 1.57 -2.48 3.62
N LEU A 60 1.34 -1.61 2.63
CA LEU A 60 0.37 -1.87 1.57
C LEU A 60 1.12 -2.45 0.36
N PRO A 61 0.68 -3.59 -0.22
CA PRO A 61 1.35 -4.21 -1.35
C PRO A 61 1.15 -3.39 -2.64
N GLY A 62 2.19 -3.33 -3.48
CA GLY A 62 2.19 -2.59 -4.75
C GLY A 62 1.11 -3.05 -5.75
N GLN A 63 0.61 -4.28 -5.62
CA GLN A 63 -0.52 -4.79 -6.42
C GLN A 63 -1.78 -3.92 -6.31
N ILE A 64 -1.90 -3.10 -5.25
CA ILE A 64 -2.98 -2.11 -5.13
C ILE A 64 -3.07 -1.20 -6.37
N GLY A 65 -1.93 -0.86 -6.99
CA GLY A 65 -1.87 0.03 -8.16
C GLY A 65 -2.48 -0.55 -9.44
N THR A 66 -2.81 -1.85 -9.45
CA THR A 66 -3.52 -2.49 -10.58
C THR A 66 -5.03 -2.20 -10.58
N LEU A 67 -5.56 -1.70 -9.46
CA LEU A 67 -6.98 -1.41 -9.27
C LEU A 67 -7.33 -0.03 -9.86
N LEU A 68 -7.08 0.16 -11.16
CA LEU A 68 -7.19 1.47 -11.84
C LEU A 68 -8.57 2.15 -11.76
N ASN A 69 -9.61 1.40 -11.39
CA ASN A 69 -10.97 1.89 -11.20
C ASN A 69 -11.32 2.25 -9.75
N LEU A 70 -10.38 2.08 -8.82
CA LEU A 70 -10.59 2.33 -7.40
C LEU A 70 -10.80 3.82 -7.15
N ARG A 71 -11.87 4.12 -6.42
CA ARG A 71 -12.29 5.46 -5.98
C ARG A 71 -12.17 5.63 -4.47
N THR A 72 -12.36 4.56 -3.71
CA THR A 72 -12.27 4.58 -2.25
C THR A 72 -11.33 3.50 -1.75
N LEU A 73 -10.35 3.89 -0.93
CA LEU A 73 -9.44 2.99 -0.24
C LEU A 73 -9.48 3.25 1.27
N GLY A 74 -10.02 2.29 2.01
CA GLY A 74 -10.06 2.29 3.46
C GLY A 74 -8.95 1.45 4.07
N LEU A 75 -8.04 2.06 4.82
CA LEU A 75 -6.89 1.43 5.47
C LEU A 75 -6.82 1.77 6.97
N ALA A 76 -7.94 2.16 7.57
CA ALA A 76 -7.96 2.63 8.96
C ALA A 76 -7.56 1.53 9.95
N ASN A 77 -6.94 1.91 11.06
CA ASN A 77 -6.50 0.99 12.13
C ASN A 77 -5.56 -0.11 11.61
N ASN A 78 -4.53 0.28 10.87
CA ASN A 78 -3.42 -0.61 10.48
C ASN A 78 -2.12 -0.13 11.14
N ARG A 79 -0.98 -0.63 10.66
CA ARG A 79 0.37 -0.25 11.12
C ARG A 79 1.20 0.30 9.97
N ILE A 80 0.53 0.94 9.01
CA ILE A 80 1.15 1.40 7.77
C ILE A 80 2.05 2.59 8.11
N ARG A 81 3.35 2.45 7.81
CA ARG A 81 4.33 3.52 7.95
C ARG A 81 4.59 4.25 6.64
N GLU A 82 4.63 3.50 5.54
CA GLU A 82 4.90 3.99 4.20
C GLU A 82 3.84 3.49 3.21
N LEU A 83 3.57 4.28 2.17
CA LEU A 83 2.69 3.91 1.07
C LEU A 83 3.52 3.49 -0.14
N PRO A 84 3.14 2.41 -0.85
CA PRO A 84 3.86 1.94 -2.03
C PRO A 84 3.74 2.94 -3.18
N ASP A 85 4.79 3.02 -4.00
CA ASP A 85 4.83 3.88 -5.19
C ASP A 85 3.70 3.59 -6.18
N GLU A 86 3.22 2.35 -6.23
CA GLU A 86 2.13 1.93 -7.09
C GLU A 86 0.77 2.48 -6.64
N LEU A 87 0.62 2.93 -5.38
CA LEU A 87 -0.60 3.61 -4.94
C LEU A 87 -0.89 4.84 -5.82
N PHE A 88 0.15 5.53 -6.25
CA PHE A 88 0.04 6.74 -7.07
C PHE A 88 -0.43 6.45 -8.51
N ASN A 89 -0.51 5.18 -8.92
CA ASN A 89 -1.13 4.79 -10.20
C ASN A 89 -2.66 4.87 -10.16
N LEU A 90 -3.27 4.98 -8.96
CA LEU A 90 -4.71 5.07 -8.78
C LEU A 90 -5.24 6.48 -9.11
N LYS A 91 -5.15 6.88 -10.38
CA LYS A 91 -5.54 8.23 -10.84
C LYS A 91 -7.02 8.57 -10.64
N ARG A 92 -7.86 7.58 -10.34
CA ARG A 92 -9.30 7.71 -10.06
C ARG A 92 -9.63 7.67 -8.56
N LEU A 93 -8.63 7.57 -7.68
CA LEU A 93 -8.84 7.53 -6.24
C LEU A 93 -9.35 8.89 -5.76
N GLU A 94 -10.52 8.89 -5.14
CA GLU A 94 -11.19 10.09 -4.62
C GLU A 94 -11.13 10.17 -3.09
N ARG A 95 -11.10 9.01 -2.42
CA ARG A 95 -11.10 8.92 -0.96
C ARG A 95 -10.05 7.94 -0.46
N LEU A 96 -9.13 8.42 0.39
CA LEU A 96 -8.12 7.62 1.05
C LEU A 96 -8.22 7.79 2.57
N ILE A 97 -8.50 6.69 3.27
CA ILE A 97 -8.65 6.68 4.73
C ILE A 97 -7.46 5.96 5.35
N LEU A 98 -6.59 6.72 6.00
CA LEU A 98 -5.39 6.24 6.69
C LEU A 98 -5.46 6.50 8.20
N THR A 99 -6.64 6.82 8.75
CA THR A 99 -6.85 7.07 10.17
C THR A 99 -6.27 5.94 11.04
N ASN A 100 -5.57 6.30 12.13
CA ASN A 100 -4.98 5.36 13.08
C ASN A 100 -3.98 4.40 12.41
N ASN A 101 -2.90 4.97 11.86
CA ASN A 101 -1.75 4.27 11.29
C ASN A 101 -0.45 4.89 11.83
N ASN A 102 0.70 4.54 11.25
CA ASN A 102 2.01 5.02 11.65
C ASN A 102 2.68 5.88 10.57
N VAL A 103 1.88 6.56 9.73
CA VAL A 103 2.41 7.39 8.65
C VAL A 103 3.14 8.60 9.23
N GLU A 104 4.41 8.76 8.86
CA GLU A 104 5.28 9.84 9.35
C GLU A 104 5.36 11.01 8.37
N CYS A 105 5.29 10.74 7.08
CA CYS A 105 5.29 11.74 6.02
C CYS A 105 4.46 11.28 4.82
N LEU A 106 4.05 12.23 3.97
CA LEU A 106 3.47 11.93 2.67
C LEU A 106 4.52 12.24 1.59
N PRO A 107 4.85 11.29 0.71
CA PRO A 107 5.84 11.54 -0.35
C PRO A 107 5.29 12.52 -1.39
N ASP A 108 6.20 13.24 -2.08
CA ASP A 108 5.86 14.23 -3.12
C ASP A 108 4.92 13.69 -4.22
N ARG A 109 4.97 12.38 -4.46
CA ARG A 109 4.11 11.69 -5.43
C ARG A 109 2.63 11.71 -5.07
N PHE A 110 2.25 12.10 -3.84
CA PHE A 110 0.85 12.33 -3.49
C PHE A 110 0.18 13.30 -4.47
N ARG A 111 0.90 14.31 -4.96
CA ARG A 111 0.41 15.28 -5.96
C ARG A 111 -0.10 14.64 -7.24
N GLU A 112 0.25 13.39 -7.51
CA GLU A 112 -0.20 12.65 -8.68
C GLU A 112 -1.64 12.11 -8.55
N LEU A 113 -2.21 12.11 -7.35
CA LEU A 113 -3.57 11.65 -7.07
C LEU A 113 -4.60 12.76 -7.35
N LYS A 114 -4.66 13.19 -8.63
CA LYS A 114 -5.45 14.35 -9.10
C LYS A 114 -6.98 14.24 -8.95
N SER A 115 -7.50 13.06 -8.60
CA SER A 115 -8.92 12.87 -8.34
C SER A 115 -9.26 12.89 -6.84
N MET A 116 -8.25 13.03 -5.97
CA MET A 116 -8.41 12.95 -4.53
C MET A 116 -9.26 14.13 -4.03
N LYS A 117 -10.27 13.82 -3.22
CA LYS A 117 -11.18 14.80 -2.60
C LYS A 117 -11.14 14.72 -1.09
N GLU A 118 -10.90 13.52 -0.56
CA GLU A 118 -10.96 13.24 0.86
C GLU A 118 -9.75 12.41 1.28
N LEU A 119 -8.98 12.94 2.23
CA LEU A 119 -7.82 12.31 2.82
C LEU A 119 -7.93 12.37 4.34
N PHE A 120 -8.01 11.20 4.97
CA PHE A 120 -8.11 11.09 6.43
C PHE A 120 -6.79 10.56 6.98
N LEU A 121 -6.10 11.38 7.78
CA LEU A 121 -4.78 11.08 8.35
C LEU A 121 -4.78 11.17 9.88
N ASP A 122 -5.94 11.27 10.51
CA ASP A 122 -6.04 11.43 11.96
C ASP A 122 -5.35 10.27 12.69
N LYS A 123 -4.72 10.55 13.83
CA LYS A 123 -4.01 9.54 14.63
C LYS A 123 -2.90 8.83 13.82
N ASN A 124 -2.11 9.60 13.09
CA ASN A 124 -0.84 9.17 12.52
C ASN A 124 0.33 9.86 13.24
N ASN A 125 1.56 9.57 12.81
CA ASN A 125 2.80 10.10 13.38
C ASN A 125 3.38 11.26 12.53
N LEU A 126 2.52 12.03 11.87
CA LEU A 126 2.95 13.15 11.03
C LEU A 126 3.70 14.18 11.88
N THR A 127 4.98 14.36 11.60
CA THR A 127 5.84 15.33 12.31
C THR A 127 5.68 16.74 11.76
N GLU A 128 5.25 16.85 10.51
CA GLU A 128 5.05 18.11 9.80
C GLU A 128 3.72 18.11 9.03
N PHE A 129 3.25 19.32 8.71
CA PHE A 129 2.10 19.47 7.82
C PHE A 129 2.52 19.07 6.39
N PRO A 130 1.82 18.12 5.76
CA PRO A 130 2.25 17.60 4.46
C PRO A 130 1.87 18.58 3.35
N ALA A 131 2.73 19.56 3.05
CA ALA A 131 2.48 20.60 2.04
C ALA A 131 2.07 20.07 0.66
N VAL A 132 2.48 18.84 0.31
CA VAL A 132 2.05 18.13 -0.91
C VAL A 132 0.53 18.05 -1.08
N ILE A 133 -0.26 18.11 0.00
CA ILE A 133 -1.72 18.07 -0.07
C ILE A 133 -2.35 19.41 -0.47
N CYS A 134 -1.58 20.51 -0.42
CA CYS A 134 -2.04 21.82 -0.89
C CYS A 134 -2.16 21.89 -2.42
N ASP A 135 -1.46 21.02 -3.14
CA ASP A 135 -1.37 20.99 -4.60
C ASP A 135 -2.25 19.88 -5.25
N LEU A 136 -3.12 19.26 -4.44
CA LEU A 136 -4.02 18.17 -4.87
C LEU A 136 -5.20 18.67 -5.71
#